data_AF-A0A1C8ZTS8-F1
#
_entry.id   AF-A0A1C8ZTS8-F1
#
_cell.length_a   1.000
_cell.length_b   1.000
_cell.length_c   1.000
_cell.angle_alpha   90.00
_cell.angle_beta   90.00
_cell.angle_gamma   90.00
#
_symmetry.space_group_name_H-M   'P 1'
#
loop_
_entity.id
_entity.type
_entity.pdbx_description
1 polymer ?
#
loop_
_entity_poly.entity_id
_entity_poly.type
_entity_poly.pdbx_seq_one_letter_code
_entity_poly.pdbx_strand_id
1 'polypeptide(L)' 'MNYSRFWRKFRKWALVTEEEEIPYKLRTVVRIIKDNPDISLVKLAGFLDTDALYLARFLYSNSIEKVRVIKE' A
#
# COMPACT_ATOMS: atom_id res chain seq x y z
N MET A 1 15.08 -5.92 3.61
CA MET A 1 13.60 -5.84 3.48
C MET A 1 13.23 -5.99 2.01
N ASN A 2 12.38 -6.96 1.66
CA ASN A 2 12.00 -7.16 0.26
C ASN A 2 10.74 -6.33 -0.07
N TYR A 3 10.95 -5.11 -0.57
CA TYR A 3 9.86 -4.19 -0.91
C TYR A 3 8.94 -4.71 -2.01
N SER A 4 9.43 -5.55 -2.93
CA SER A 4 8.59 -6.12 -3.99
C SER A 4 7.55 -7.09 -3.43
N ARG A 5 7.97 -7.97 -2.50
CA ARG A 5 7.07 -8.90 -1.79
C ARG A 5 6.11 -8.13 -0.88
N PHE A 6 6.61 -7.14 -0.14
CA PHE A 6 5.78 -6.27 0.70
C PHE A 6 4.70 -5.56 -0.14
N TRP A 7 5.10 -4.92 -1.24
CA TRP A 7 4.17 -4.21 -2.13
C TRP A 7 3.04 -5.11 -2.62
N ARG A 8 3.37 -6.33 -3.07
CA ARG A 8 2.36 -7.30 -3.53
C ARG A 8 1.34 -7.62 -2.43
N LYS A 9 1.81 -7.84 -1.19
CA LYS A 9 0.92 -8.11 -0.05
C LYS A 9 0.10 -6.89 0.36
N PHE A 10 0.72 -5.71 0.40
CA PHE A 10 0.04 -4.46 0.72
C PHE A 10 -1.06 -4.13 -0.31
N ARG A 11 -0.78 -4.32 -1.61
CA ARG A 11 -1.77 -4.13 -2.67
C ARG A 11 -2.93 -5.12 -2.52
N LYS A 12 -2.66 -6.41 -2.26
CA LYS A 12 -3.71 -7.40 -1.97
C LYS A 12 -4.58 -6.96 -0.78
N TRP A 13 -3.95 -6.56 0.32
CA TRP A 13 -4.65 -6.03 1.50
C TRP A 13 -5.54 -4.85 1.16
N ALA A 14 -5.00 -3.84 0.49
CA ALA A 14 -5.69 -2.62 0.12
C ALA A 14 -6.93 -2.87 -0.74
N LEU A 15 -6.90 -3.89 -1.60
CA LEU A 15 -8.03 -4.26 -2.46
C LEU A 15 -9.18 -4.92 -1.71
N VAL A 16 -8.90 -5.64 -0.61
CA VAL A 16 -9.91 -6.43 0.11
C VAL A 16 -10.33 -5.82 1.45
N THR A 17 -9.55 -4.86 1.98
CA THR A 17 -9.83 -4.23 3.27
C THR A 17 -11.07 -3.33 3.20
N GLU A 18 -11.91 -3.40 4.22
CA GLU A 18 -13.07 -2.52 4.37
C GLU A 18 -12.62 -1.12 4.79
N GLU A 19 -13.40 -0.08 4.43
CA GLU A 19 -12.98 1.32 4.64
C GLU A 19 -12.77 1.68 6.12
N GLU A 20 -13.56 1.07 7.00
CA GLU A 20 -13.53 1.29 8.45
C GLU A 20 -12.23 0.78 9.09
N GLU A 21 -11.60 -0.22 8.48
CA GLU A 21 -10.36 -0.84 8.95
C GLU A 21 -9.10 -0.11 8.45
N ILE A 22 -9.24 0.82 7.49
CA ILE A 22 -8.11 1.53 6.88
C ILE A 22 -7.64 2.65 7.82
N PRO A 23 -6.37 2.62 8.29
CA PRO A 23 -5.80 3.73 9.03
C PRO A 23 -5.90 5.03 8.25
N TYR A 24 -6.25 6.14 8.90
CA TYR A 24 -6.45 7.44 8.25
C TYR A 24 -5.31 7.82 7.30
N LYS A 25 -4.06 7.60 7.73
CA LYS A 25 -2.82 7.88 6.97
C LYS A 25 -2.69 7.08 5.66
N LEU A 26 -3.42 5.98 5.51
CA LEU A 26 -3.38 5.10 4.34
C LEU A 26 -4.60 5.25 3.42
N ARG A 27 -5.65 5.97 3.84
CA ARG A 27 -6.92 6.06 3.09
C ARG A 27 -6.73 6.54 1.66
N THR A 28 -5.97 7.61 1.46
CA THR A 28 -5.68 8.13 0.12
C THR A 28 -4.97 7.09 -0.74
N VAL A 29 -3.97 6.42 -0.20
CA VAL A 29 -3.21 5.38 -0.92
C VAL A 29 -4.12 4.21 -1.29
N VAL A 30 -4.89 3.69 -0.33
CA VAL A 30 -5.79 2.55 -0.55
C VAL A 30 -6.86 2.90 -1.57
N ARG A 31 -7.43 4.11 -1.53
CA ARG A 31 -8.41 4.56 -2.52
C ARG A 31 -7.81 4.55 -3.93
N ILE A 32 -6.61 5.11 -4.12
CA ILE A 32 -5.93 5.11 -5.43
C ILE A 32 -5.69 3.68 -5.91
N ILE A 33 -5.32 2.75 -5.02
CA ILE A 33 -5.13 1.33 -5.36
C ILE A 33 -6.46 0.67 -5.75
N LYS A 34 -7.55 0.96 -5.04
CA LYS A 34 -8.88 0.43 -5.40
C LYS A 34 -9.35 0.94 -6.76
N ASP A 35 -9.12 2.22 -7.05
CA ASP A 35 -9.44 2.83 -8.35
C ASP A 35 -8.52 2.35 -9.48
N ASN A 36 -7.29 1.94 -9.15
CA ASN A 36 -6.28 1.47 -10.10
C ASN A 36 -5.61 0.18 -9.59
N PRO A 37 -6.31 -0.98 -9.66
CA PRO A 37 -5.83 -2.21 -9.03
C PRO A 37 -4.42 -2.59 -9.45
N ASP A 38 -4.05 -2.41 -10.71
CA ASP A 38 -2.74 -2.78 -11.26
C ASP A 38 -1.64 -1.72 -11.12
N ILE A 39 -1.89 -0.64 -10.37
CA ILE A 39 -0.89 0.40 -10.18
C ILE A 39 0.42 -0.17 -9.61
N SER A 40 1.55 0.28 -10.14
CA SER A 40 2.85 -0.03 -9.57
C SER A 40 3.18 0.96 -8.46
N LEU A 41 4.01 0.54 -7.49
CA LEU A 41 4.48 1.44 -6.42
C LEU A 41 5.11 2.73 -6.97
N VAL A 42 5.85 2.63 -8.08
CA VAL A 42 6.49 3.78 -8.74
C VAL A 42 5.45 4.74 -9.32
N LYS A 43 4.42 4.22 -10.02
CA LYS A 43 3.33 5.06 -10.54
C LYS A 43 2.55 5.72 -9.41
N LEU A 44 2.22 4.97 -8.36
CA LEU A 44 1.54 5.49 -7.19
C LEU A 44 2.33 6.63 -6.52
N ALA A 45 3.65 6.49 -6.42
CA ALA A 45 4.50 7.55 -5.89
C ALA A 45 4.45 8.82 -6.77
N GLY A 46 4.45 8.65 -8.09
CA GLY A 46 4.25 9.76 -9.04
C GLY A 46 2.89 10.45 -8.88
N PHE A 47 1.81 9.70 -8.63
CA PHE A 47 0.49 10.29 -8.35
C PHE A 47 0.46 11.13 -7.06
N LEU A 48 1.31 10.78 -6.09
CA LEU A 48 1.38 11.43 -4.78
C LEU A 48 2.50 12.47 -4.70
N ASP A 49 3.13 12.80 -5.83
CA ASP A 49 4.27 13.72 -5.92
C ASP A 49 5.36 13.41 -4.90
N THR A 50 5.77 12.14 -4.83
CA THR A 50 6.74 11.65 -3.84
C THR A 50 7.67 10.57 -4.41
N ASP A 51 8.76 10.30 -3.70
CA ASP A 51 9.70 9.24 -4.06
C ASP A 51 9.16 7.84 -3.75
N ALA A 52 9.33 6.91 -4.70
CA ALA A 52 8.90 5.53 -4.52
C ALA A 52 9.54 4.85 -3.29
N LEU A 53 10.79 5.18 -2.97
CA LEU A 53 11.47 4.66 -1.78
C LEU A 53 10.87 5.23 -0.49
N TYR A 54 10.56 6.53 -0.46
CA TYR A 54 9.92 7.17 0.68
C TYR A 54 8.53 6.55 0.90
N LEU A 55 7.72 6.46 -0.15
CA LEU A 55 6.41 5.83 -0.09
C LEU A 55 6.50 4.39 0.40
N ALA A 56 7.43 3.59 -0.11
CA ALA A 56 7.60 2.21 0.32
C ALA A 56 7.87 2.09 1.82
N ARG A 57 8.75 2.96 2.36
CA ARG A 57 9.05 3.03 3.80
C ARG A 57 7.85 3.46 4.61
N PHE A 58 7.16 4.51 4.16
CA PHE A 58 5.95 5.01 4.80
C PHE A 58 4.87 3.92 4.90
N LEU A 59 4.58 3.24 3.79
CA LEU A 59 3.60 2.16 3.76
C LEU A 59 4.02 1.03 4.69
N TYR A 60 5.28 0.63 4.67
CA TYR A 60 5.77 -0.42 5.55
C TYR A 60 5.57 -0.05 7.02
N SER A 61 6.04 1.12 7.45
CA SER A 61 5.91 1.56 8.84
C SER A 61 4.47 1.71 9.32
N ASN A 62 3.53 2.01 8.43
CA ASN A 62 2.12 2.25 8.79
C ASN A 62 1.19 1.05 8.53
N SER A 63 1.70 -0.07 7.98
CA SER A 63 0.86 -1.23 7.64
C SER A 63 1.47 -2.59 7.98
N ILE A 64 2.69 -2.63 8.51
CA ILE A 64 3.42 -3.89 8.73
C ILE A 64 2.60 -4.94 9.50
N GLU A 65 1.88 -4.54 10.55
CA GLU A 65 1.06 -5.47 11.35
C GLU A 65 -0.13 -6.01 10.57
N LYS A 66 -0.77 -5.15 9.76
CA LYS A 66 -1.92 -5.51 8.92
C LYS A 66 -1.53 -6.44 7.76
N VAL A 67 -0.33 -6.27 7.21
CA VAL A 67 0.15 -7.01 6.03
C VAL A 67 0.86 -8.32 6.40
N ARG A 68 1.37 -8.46 7.64
CA ARG A 68 2.08 -9.66 8.11
C ARG A 68 1.22 -10.92 8.13
N VAL A 69 -0.09 -10.79 8.35
CA VAL A 69 -1.03 -11.92 8.46
C VAL A 69 -1.44 -12.52 7.10
N ILE A 70 -1.08 -11.87 5.99
CA ILE A 70 -1.45 -12.32 4.64
C ILE A 70 -0.48 -13.43 4.20
N LYS A 71 -0.99 -14.67 4.17
CA LYS A 71 -0.29 -15.84 3.61
C LYS A 71 -0.20 -15.71 2.09
N GLU A 72 0.90 -16.20 1.51
CA GLU A 72 1.21 -16.05 0.07
C GLU A 72 0.25 -16.80 -0.84
#